data_AF-X0U1T9-F1
#
_entry.id   AF-X0U1T9-F1
#
_cell.length_a   1.000
_cell.length_b   1.000
_cell.length_c   1.000
_cell.angle_alpha   90.00
_cell.angle_beta   90.00
_cell.angle_gamma   90.00
#
_symmetry.space_group_name_H-M   'P 1'
#
loop_
_entity.id
_entity.type
_entity.pdbx_description
1 polymer ?
#
loop_
_entity_poly.entity_id
_entity_poly.type
_entity_poly.pdbx_seq_one_letter_code
_entity_poly.pdbx_strand_id
1 'polypeptide(L)' 'MTTNPALGVLLHAIGGFAAGSFYAPLKKVERWAWESFWLVMGLAAWLAAPWIVA' A
#
# COMPACT_ATOMS: atom_id res chain seq x y z
N MET A 1 1.33 29.16 10.16
CA MET A 1 0.79 27.82 9.88
C MET A 1 0.68 27.07 11.19
N THR A 2 -0.51 26.62 11.58
CA THR A 2 -0.73 25.89 12.84
C THR A 2 -0.40 24.42 12.63
N THR A 3 0.66 23.94 13.27
CA THR A 3 1.03 22.52 13.24
C THR A 3 0.04 21.71 14.07
N ASN A 4 -0.58 20.68 13.48
CA ASN A 4 -1.40 19.70 14.19
C ASN A 4 -0.67 18.33 14.21
N PRO A 5 0.04 18.00 15.30
CA PRO A 5 0.81 16.77 15.38
C PRO A 5 -0.05 15.51 15.28
N ALA A 6 -1.25 15.52 15.85
CA ALA A 6 -2.16 14.37 15.80
C ALA A 6 -2.60 14.06 14.37
N LEU A 7 -2.91 15.09 13.59
CA LEU A 7 -3.22 14.94 12.17
C LEU A 7 -2.01 14.41 11.39
N GLY A 8 -0.80 14.89 11.69
CA GLY A 8 0.43 14.41 11.06
C GLY A 8 0.67 12.91 11.33
N VAL A 9 0.50 12.47 12.58
CA VAL A 9 0.62 11.05 12.95
C VAL A 9 -0.45 10.20 12.27
N LEU A 10 -1.69 10.68 12.22
CA LEU A 10 -2.79 9.96 11.56
C LEU A 10 -2.51 9.77 10.06
N LEU A 11 -2.11 10.83 9.36
CA LEU A 11 -1.78 10.76 7.94
C LEU A 11 -0.58 9.83 7.68
N HIS A 12 0.43 9.86 8.55
CA HIS A 12 1.57 8.95 8.45
C HIS A 12 1.16 7.49 8.69
N ALA A 13 0.30 7.23 9.67
CA ALA A 13 -0.21 5.89 9.95
C ALA A 13 -1.04 5.35 8.78
N ILE A 14 -1.90 6.17 8.17
CA ILE A 14 -2.66 5.80 6.97
C ILE A 14 -1.72 5.48 5.81
N GLY A 15 -0.68 6.29 5.58
CA GLY A 15 0.32 6.02 4.55
C GLY A 15 1.09 4.71 4.79
N GLY A 16 1.51 4.46 6.03
CA GLY A 16 2.18 3.21 6.42
C GLY A 16 1.28 1.99 6.28
N PHE A 17 0.00 2.12 6.65
CA PHE A 17 -1.00 1.07 6.47
C PHE A 17 -1.24 0.78 4.99
N ALA A 18 -1.43 1.82 4.16
CA ALA A 18 -1.61 1.68 2.73
C ALA A 18 -0.41 0.93 2.11
N ALA A 19 0.82 1.37 2.37
CA ALA A 19 2.02 0.68 1.88
C ALA A 19 2.07 -0.79 2.36
N GLY A 20 1.92 -1.03 3.66
CA GLY A 20 1.97 -2.38 4.24
C GLY A 20 0.90 -3.33 3.69
N SER A 21 -0.29 -2.81 3.36
CA SER A 21 -1.40 -3.61 2.84
C SER A 21 -1.16 -4.17 1.44
N PHE A 22 -0.34 -3.52 0.59
CA PHE A 22 0.09 -4.09 -0.70
C PHE A 22 1.16 -5.17 -0.54
N TYR A 23 1.97 -5.12 0.53
CA TYR A 23 3.03 -6.11 0.79
C TYR A 23 2.58 -7.30 1.66
N ALA A 24 1.54 -7.14 2.49
CA ALA A 24 1.04 -8.20 3.37
C ALA A 24 0.56 -9.48 2.64
N PRO A 25 -0.16 -9.41 1.50
CA PRO A 25 -0.57 -10.60 0.73
C PRO A 25 0.63 -11.30 0.11
N LEU A 26 1.70 -10.55 -0.16
CA LEU A 26 2.87 -11.05 -0.85
C LEU A 26 3.70 -12.02 -0.01
N LYS A 27 3.59 -11.94 1.33
CA LYS A 27 4.12 -12.96 2.24
C LYS A 27 3.47 -14.34 2.07
N LYS A 28 2.34 -14.45 1.37
CA LYS A 28 1.67 -15.73 1.08
C LYS A 28 2.10 -16.34 -0.25
N VAL A 29 2.88 -15.62 -1.06
CA VAL A 29 3.31 -16.02 -2.41
C VAL A 29 4.83 -16.05 -2.53
N GLU A 30 5.48 -16.68 -1.55
CA GLU A 30 6.95 -16.75 -1.42
C GLU A 30 7.65 -17.50 -2.56
N ARG A 31 6.92 -18.30 -3.35
CA ARG A 31 7.44 -19.08 -4.48
C ARG A 31 7.36 -18.38 -5.83
N TRP A 32 6.86 -17.15 -5.87
CA TRP A 32 6.71 -16.43 -7.13
C TRP A 32 8.05 -15.94 -7.67
N ALA A 33 8.16 -15.91 -9.01
CA ALA A 33 9.24 -15.19 -9.67
C ALA A 33 9.14 -13.69 -9.35
N TRP A 34 10.30 -13.04 -9.33
CA TRP A 34 10.42 -11.62 -9.01
C TRP A 34 9.57 -10.74 -9.95
N GLU A 35 9.58 -10.97 -11.26
CA GLU A 35 8.74 -10.22 -12.20
C GLU A 35 7.24 -10.34 -11.89
N SER A 36 6.74 -11.54 -11.60
CA SER A 36 5.33 -11.76 -11.26
C SER A 36 4.91 -11.00 -10.01
N PHE A 37 5.83 -10.90 -9.03
CA PHE A 37 5.63 -10.19 -7.78
C PHE A 37 5.42 -8.68 -8.01
N TRP A 38 6.30 -8.06 -8.80
CA TRP A 38 6.19 -6.63 -9.12
C TRP A 38 5.01 -6.31 -10.02
N LEU A 39 4.70 -7.18 -10.99
CA LEU A 39 3.57 -6.96 -11.90
C LEU A 39 2.24 -6.98 -11.16
N VAL A 40 2.00 -7.96 -10.29
CA VAL A 40 0.74 -8.05 -9.54
C VAL A 40 0.62 -6.91 -8.52
N MET A 41 1.71 -6.57 -7.84
CA MET A 41 1.72 -5.44 -6.91
C MET A 41 1.45 -4.11 -7.63
N GLY A 42 2.07 -3.89 -8.80
CA GLY A 42 1.85 -2.71 -9.63
C GLY A 42 0.42 -2.62 -10.16
N LEU A 43 -0.14 -3.71 -10.67
CA LEU A 43 -1.53 -3.77 -11.13
C LEU A 43 -2.52 -3.51 -9.99
N ALA A 44 -2.30 -4.08 -8.81
CA ALA A 44 -3.14 -3.82 -7.64
C ALA A 44 -3.08 -2.34 -7.22
N ALA A 45 -1.89 -1.74 -7.21
CA ALA A 45 -1.72 -0.33 -6.85
C ALA A 45 -2.33 0.63 -7.87
N TRP A 46 -2.24 0.31 -9.17
CA TRP A 46 -2.65 1.22 -10.24
C TRP A 46 -4.09 1.05 -10.69
N LEU A 47 -4.61 -0.19 -10.69
CA LEU A 47 -5.99 -0.45 -11.05
C LEU A 47 -6.85 -0.58 -9.80
N ALA A 48 -6.55 -1.49 -8.88
CA ALA A 48 -7.47 -1.78 -7.77
C ALA A 48 -7.57 -0.64 -6.75
N ALA A 49 -6.45 -0.01 -6.37
CA ALA A 49 -6.44 1.06 -5.37
C ALA A 49 -7.37 2.24 -5.72
N PRO A 50 -7.34 2.82 -6.94
CA PRO A 50 -8.26 3.90 -7.27
C PRO A 50 -9.74 3.51 -7.16
N TRP A 51 -10.14 2.29 -7.54
CA TRP A 51 -11.55 1.86 -7.39
C TRP A 51 -11.99 1.63 -5.95
N ILE A 52 -11.05 1.30 -5.05
CA ILE A 52 -11.35 1.01 -3.64
C ILE A 52 -11.40 2.31 -2.81
N VAL A 53 -10.65 3.33 -3.21
CA VAL A 53 -10.42 4.56 -2.43
C VAL A 53 -11.09 5.80 -3.04
N ALA A 54 -11.52 5.76 -4.31
CA ALA A 54 -12.33 6.81 -4.93
C ALA A 54 -13.74 6.86 -4.33
#